data_AF-A0A645IXU5-F1
#
_entry.id   AF-A0A645IXU5-F1
#
_cell.length_a   1.000
_cell.length_b   1.000
_cell.length_c   1.000
_cell.angle_alpha   90.00
_cell.angle_beta   90.00
_cell.angle_gamma   90.00
#
_symmetry.space_group_name_H-M   'P 1'
#
loop_
_entity.id
_entity.type
_entity.pdbx_description
1 polymer ?
#
loop_
_entity_poly.entity_id
_entity_poly.type
_entity_poly.pdbx_seq_one_letter_code
_entity_poly.pdbx_strand_id
1 'polypeptide(L)' 'MAINGKVPLAELDDYQGRLKSLTGGQGSYSIAFSHYAAVPPGTQQQLAAQHKTVGLEED' A
#
# COMPACT_ATOMS: atom_id res chain seq x y z
N MET A 1 11.47 21.39 -5.50
CA MET A 1 10.05 21.15 -5.82
C MET A 1 9.64 19.88 -5.08
N ALA A 2 8.55 19.89 -4.31
CA ALA A 2 8.06 18.72 -3.59
C ALA A 2 6.65 18.38 -4.07
N ILE A 3 6.39 17.11 -4.39
CA ILE A 3 5.07 16.61 -4.79
C ILE A 3 4.45 15.96 -3.55
N ASN A 4 3.26 16.43 -3.17
CA ASN A 4 2.52 15.88 -2.03
C ASN A 4 1.28 15.15 -2.54
N GLY A 5 0.95 14.01 -1.93
CA GLY A 5 -0.22 13.21 -2.31
C GLY A 5 -0.59 12.20 -1.23
N LYS A 6 -1.78 11.61 -1.37
CA LYS A 6 -2.23 10.48 -0.55
C LYS A 6 -2.21 9.23 -1.41
N VAL A 7 -1.65 8.15 -0.90
CA VAL A 7 -1.52 6.87 -1.60
C VAL A 7 -1.76 5.72 -0.61
N PRO A 8 -2.42 4.63 -1.02
CA PRO A 8 -2.55 3.45 -0.18
C PRO A 8 -1.17 2.86 0.14
N LEU A 9 -0.96 2.46 1.39
CA LEU A 9 0.30 1.86 1.82
C LEU A 9 0.65 0.59 1.03
N ALA A 10 -0.38 -0.18 0.61
CA ALA A 10 -0.21 -1.42 -0.16
C ALA A 10 0.46 -1.24 -1.53
N GLU A 11 0.52 -0.01 -2.07
CA GLU A 11 1.12 0.28 -3.36
C GLU A 11 2.58 0.76 -3.25
N LEU A 12 3.11 0.88 -2.03
CA LEU A 12 4.41 1.53 -1.77
C LEU A 12 5.61 0.59 -1.76
N ASP A 13 5.41 -0.74 -1.78
CA ASP A 13 6.50 -1.72 -1.74
C ASP A 13 7.52 -1.54 -2.89
N ASP A 14 7.04 -1.25 -4.11
CA ASP A 14 7.89 -1.04 -5.29
C ASP A 14 8.20 0.44 -5.59
N TYR A 15 7.67 1.38 -4.79
CA TYR A 15 7.72 2.80 -5.13
C TYR A 15 9.14 3.37 -5.08
N GLN A 16 9.96 2.92 -4.14
CA GLN A 16 11.34 3.39 -3.99
C GLN A 16 12.20 3.10 -5.24
N GLY A 17 12.04 1.91 -5.84
CA GLY A 17 12.75 1.52 -7.06
C GLY A 17 12.32 2.38 -8.25
N ARG A 18 11.01 2.58 -8.42
CA ARG A 18 10.45 3.42 -9.49
C ARG A 18 10.90 4.86 -9.37
N LEU A 19 10.86 5.45 -8.17
CA LEU A 19 11.29 6.83 -7.96
C LEU A 19 12.76 7.03 -8.33
N LYS A 20 13.65 6.11 -7.92
CA LYS A 20 15.06 6.17 -8.29
C LYS A 20 15.25 6.10 -9.80
N SER A 21 14.54 5.20 -10.49
CA SER A 21 14.60 5.10 -11.95
C SER A 21 14.12 6.36 -12.67
N LEU A 22 13.02 6.98 -12.20
CA LEU A 22 12.50 8.22 -12.80
C LEU A 22 13.39 9.45 -12.55
N THR A 23 14.11 9.48 -11.43
CA THR A 23 14.88 10.65 -10.99
C THR A 23 16.38 10.51 -11.25
N GLY A 24 16.82 9.46 -11.96
CA GLY A 24 18.24 9.18 -12.16
C GLY A 24 18.99 8.93 -10.85
N GLY A 25 18.30 8.43 -9.82
CA GLY A 25 18.86 8.10 -8.51
C GLY A 25 18.86 9.23 -7.48
N GLN A 26 18.38 10.43 -7.82
CA GLN A 26 18.43 11.61 -6.94
C GLN A 26 17.13 11.89 -6.16
N GLY A 27 16.05 11.16 -6.44
CA GLY A 27 14.76 11.34 -5.79
C GLY A 27 14.70 10.77 -4.38
N SER A 28 14.31 11.60 -3.42
CA SER A 28 13.97 11.21 -2.05
C SER A 28 12.49 11.45 -1.77
N TYR A 29 11.87 10.60 -0.95
CA TYR A 29 10.49 10.78 -0.49
C TYR A 29 10.39 10.51 1.02
N SER A 30 9.33 11.02 1.64
CA SER A 30 8.98 10.73 3.03
C SER A 30 7.51 10.34 3.11
N ILE A 31 7.21 9.30 3.89
CA ILE A 31 5.83 8.85 4.13
C ILE A 31 5.51 9.10 5.61
N ALA A 32 4.31 9.62 5.86
CA ALA A 32 3.73 9.65 7.19
C ALA A 32 2.35 8.99 7.15
N PHE A 33 2.02 8.23 8.19
CA PHE A 33 0.67 7.68 8.34
C PHE A 33 -0.34 8.84 8.41
N SER A 34 -1.41 8.74 7.62
CA SER A 34 -2.47 9.75 7.60
C SER A 34 -3.74 9.23 8.28
N HIS A 35 -4.37 8.19 7.72
CA HIS A 35 -5.62 7.61 8.21
C HIS A 35 -5.92 6.28 7.50
N TYR A 36 -6.87 5.53 8.03
CA TYR A 36 -7.51 4.42 7.32
C TYR A 36 -8.65 4.93 6.44
N ALA A 37 -8.79 4.36 5.25
CA ALA A 37 -9.87 4.64 4.32
C ALA A 37 -10.51 3.32 3.86
N ALA A 38 -11.77 3.38 3.45
CA ALA A 38 -12.46 2.22 2.91
C ALA A 38 -11.76 1.74 1.64
N VAL A 39 -11.46 0.44 1.58
CA VAL A 39 -10.90 -0.18 0.38
C VAL A 39 -11.97 -0.23 -0.73
N PRO A 40 -11.58 -0.08 -2.01
CA PRO A 40 -12.51 -0.28 -3.12
C PRO A 40 -13.12 -1.70 -3.10
N PRO A 41 -14.36 -1.89 -3.61
CA PRO A 41 -15.05 -3.18 -3.53
C PRO A 41 -14.27 -4.37 -4.13
N GLY A 42 -13.56 -4.16 -5.23
CA GLY A 42 -12.74 -5.22 -5.86
C GLY A 42 -11.59 -5.68 -4.97
N THR A 43 -10.86 -4.73 -4.36
CA THR A 43 -9.78 -5.03 -3.39
C THR A 43 -10.35 -5.68 -2.13
N GLN A 44 -11.54 -5.25 -1.68
CA GLN A 44 -12.20 -5.85 -0.52
C GLN A 44 -12.54 -7.32 -0.74
N GLN A 45 -13.11 -7.67 -1.90
CA GLN A 45 -13.41 -9.05 -2.26
C GLN A 45 -12.16 -9.91 -2.36
N GLN A 46 -11.08 -9.38 -2.96
CA GLN A 46 -9.81 -10.08 -3.06
C GLN A 46 -9.17 -10.33 -1.68
N LEU A 47 -9.19 -9.34 -0.79
CA LEU A 47 -8.70 -9.51 0.59
C LEU A 47 -9.55 -10.50 1.37
N ALA A 48 -10.88 -10.42 1.26
CA ALA A 48 -11.80 -11.34 1.91
C ALA A 48 -11.63 -12.79 1.41
N ALA A 49 -11.39 -12.98 0.11
CA ALA A 49 -11.14 -14.29 -0.48
C ALA A 49 -9.77 -14.87 -0.07
N GLN A 50 -8.74 -14.02 0.07
CA GLN A 50 -7.42 -14.44 0.55
C GLN A 50 -7.37 -14.68 2.05
N HIS A 51 -8.28 -14.06 2.81
CA HIS A 51 -8.43 -14.29 4.24
C HIS A 51 -9.09 -15.66 4.49
N LYS A 52 -8.32 -16.72 4.28
CA LYS A 52 -8.65 -18.06 4.74
C LYS A 52 -8.74 -17.98 6.27
N THR A 53 -9.94 -18.09 6.81
CA THR A 53 -10.15 -18.29 8.24
C THR A 53 -9.27 -19.45 8.67
N VAL A 54 -8.16 -19.17 9.36
CA VAL A 54 -7.52 -20.18 10.20
C VAL A 54 -8.65 -20.70 11.07
N GLY A 55 -9.01 -21.97 10.88
CA GLY A 55 -10.07 -22.60 11.64
C GLY A 55 -9.82 -22.32 13.10
N LEU A 56 -10.77 -21.60 13.72
CA LEU A 56 -11.04 -21.79 15.13
C LEU A 56 -11.60 -23.22 15.22
N GLU A 57 -10.71 -24.22 15.15
CA GLU A 57 -11.00 -25.53 15.71
C GLU A 57 -11.07 -25.28 17.22
N GLU A 58 -12.31 -25.19 17.72
CA GLU A 58 -12.62 -25.13 19.14
C GLU A 58 -12.14 -26.44 19.78
N ASP A 59 -11.19 -26.35 20.72
CA ASP A 59 -10.86 -27.43 21.68
C ASP A 59 -12.01 -27.68 22.67
#